data_AF-A0A9Q8Z3M4-F1
#
_entry.id   AF-A0A9Q8Z3M4-F1
#
_cell.length_a   1.000
_cell.length_b   1.000
_cell.length_c   1.000
_cell.angle_alpha   90.00
_cell.angle_beta   90.00
_cell.angle_gamma   90.00
#
_symmetry.space_group_name_H-M   'P 1'
#
loop_
_entity.id
_entity.type
_entity.pdbx_description
1 polymer ?
#
loop_
_entity_poly.entity_id
_entity_poly.type
_entity_poly.pdbx_seq_one_letter_code
_entity_poly.pdbx_strand_id
1 'polypeptide(L)'
;MEDLLGKAPRLGRNWISRWLRDNPDYRRKKQKKQEFNCVAANTVGNYEAYFKRLKRVIDDYAIQQGDTYNMDKTGFRLGVGGSQWVITTGINAI
;
A
#
# COMPACT_ATOMS: atom_id res chain seq x y z
N MET A 1 -7.81 32.61 -30.46
CA MET A 1 -8.75 32.96 -29.37
C MET A 1 -9.35 31.65 -28.89
N GLU A 2 -9.23 31.16 -27.67
CA GLU A 2 -8.91 31.68 -26.33
C GLU A 2 -8.00 30.67 -25.59
N ASP A 3 -6.88 31.12 -25.01
CA ASP A 3 -6.19 30.45 -23.89
C ASP A 3 -5.25 31.44 -23.18
N LEU A 4 -5.83 32.45 -22.52
CA LEU A 4 -5.09 33.44 -21.72
C LEU A 4 -5.55 33.48 -20.26
N LEU A 5 -6.19 32.40 -19.78
CA LEU A 5 -6.72 32.33 -18.41
C LEU A 5 -6.10 31.21 -17.54
N GLY A 6 -5.05 30.55 -18.01
CA GLY A 6 -4.34 29.53 -17.23
C GLY A 6 -5.22 28.34 -16.81
N LYS A 7 -6.33 28.11 -17.52
CA LYS A 7 -7.25 27.01 -17.22
C LYS A 7 -6.84 25.80 -18.03
N ALA A 8 -6.38 24.76 -17.34
CA ALA A 8 -6.10 23.48 -17.95
C ALA A 8 -7.31 22.99 -18.78
N PRO A 9 -7.08 22.43 -19.98
CA PRO A 9 -8.15 21.90 -20.82
C PRO A 9 -9.04 20.92 -20.05
N ARG A 10 -10.36 20.99 -20.26
CA ARG A 10 -11.28 20.04 -19.63
C ARG A 10 -10.94 18.62 -20.11
N LEU A 11 -10.46 17.80 -19.18
CA LEU A 11 -10.18 16.40 -19.46
C LEU A 11 -11.50 15.68 -19.77
N GLY A 12 -11.61 15.12 -20.98
CA GLY A 12 -12.78 14.32 -21.37
C GLY A 12 -12.88 13.04 -20.54
N ARG A 13 -14.10 12.49 -20.38
CA ARG A 13 -14.39 11.30 -19.53
C ARG A 13 -13.43 10.12 -19.73
N ASN A 14 -12.93 9.92 -20.95
CA ASN A 14 -12.06 8.79 -21.33
C ASN A 14 -10.57 9.16 -21.43
N TRP A 15 -10.13 10.28 -20.85
CA TRP A 15 -8.75 10.75 -20.99
C TRP A 15 -7.73 9.75 -20.45
N ILE A 16 -7.99 9.12 -19.29
CA ILE A 16 -7.10 8.12 -18.68
C ILE A 16 -6.91 6.91 -19.60
N SER A 17 -7.99 6.40 -20.21
CA SER A 17 -7.91 5.26 -21.12
C SER A 17 -7.09 5.59 -22.37
N ARG A 18 -7.22 6.81 -22.90
CA ARG A 18 -6.40 7.28 -24.04
C ARG A 18 -4.94 7.41 -23.64
N TRP A 19 -4.67 8.05 -22.50
CA TRP A 19 -3.31 8.22 -21.99
C TRP A 19 -2.62 6.86 -21.74
N LEU A 20 -3.31 5.88 -21.15
CA LEU A 20 -2.75 4.54 -20.94
C LEU A 20 -2.46 3.77 -22.24
N ARG A 21 -3.26 4.00 -23.29
CA ARG A 21 -3.01 3.43 -24.62
C ARG A 21 -1.72 4.00 -25.21
N ASP A 22 -1.48 5.28 -25.01
CA ASP A 22 -0.34 6.00 -25.56
C ASP A 22 0.93 5.84 -24.67
N ASN A 23 0.78 5.30 -23.45
CA ASN A 23 1.85 5.09 -22.46
C ASN A 23 1.88 3.62 -21.99
N PRO A 24 2.36 2.68 -22.82
CA PRO A 24 2.29 1.23 -22.58
C PRO A 24 3.18 0.74 -21.45
N ASP A 25 3.99 1.58 -20.82
CA ASP A 25 4.73 1.23 -19.60
C ASP A 25 3.89 1.36 -18.33
N TYR A 26 2.71 1.95 -18.43
CA TYR A 26 1.84 2.19 -17.29
C TYR A 26 0.61 1.27 -17.32
N ARG A 27 0.17 0.85 -16.14
CA ARG A 27 -1.00 -0.01 -15.95
C ARG A 27 -1.85 0.53 -14.83
N ARG A 28 -3.16 0.38 -14.98
CA ARG A 28 -4.11 0.63 -13.90
C ARG A 28 -4.21 -0.62 -13.03
N LYS A 29 -3.87 -0.51 -11.75
CA LYS A 29 -3.95 -1.62 -10.78
C LYS A 29 -4.95 -1.28 -9.69
N LYS A 30 -5.81 -2.24 -9.33
CA LYS A 30 -6.69 -2.10 -8.17
C LYS A 30 -5.85 -2.33 -6.92
N GLN A 31 -5.71 -1.29 -6.10
CA GLN A 31 -5.08 -1.42 -4.80
C GLN A 31 -6.04 -2.16 -3.86
N LYS A 32 -5.53 -3.19 -3.18
CA LYS A 32 -6.26 -3.84 -2.09
C LYS A 32 -6.37 -2.86 -0.93
N LYS A 33 -7.58 -2.72 -0.38
CA LYS A 33 -7.80 -1.99 0.88
C LYS A 33 -6.93 -2.60 1.98
N GLN A 34 -6.57 -1.79 2.96
CA GLN A 34 -6.00 -2.31 4.19
C GLN A 34 -7.00 -3.30 4.82
N GLU A 35 -6.49 -4.39 5.39
CA GLU A 35 -7.36 -5.35 6.08
C GLU A 35 -8.05 -4.66 7.25
N PHE A 36 -9.38 -4.62 7.22
CA PHE A 36 -10.20 -3.88 8.17
C PHE A 36 -9.93 -4.32 9.61
N ASN A 37 -9.77 -5.63 9.81
CA ASN A 37 -9.46 -6.21 11.11
C ASN A 37 -8.08 -5.79 11.62
N CYS A 38 -7.09 -5.64 10.73
CA CYS A 38 -5.79 -5.08 11.11
C CYS A 38 -5.93 -3.62 11.55
N VAL A 39 -6.69 -2.80 10.80
CA VAL A 39 -6.93 -1.40 11.19
C VAL A 39 -7.63 -1.31 12.54
N ALA A 40 -8.68 -2.09 12.75
CA ALA A 40 -9.42 -2.13 14.00
C ALA A 40 -8.57 -2.64 15.18
N ALA A 41 -7.62 -3.53 14.91
CA ALA A 41 -6.70 -4.06 15.90
C ALA A 41 -5.52 -3.13 16.23
N ASN A 42 -5.32 -2.01 15.53
CA ASN A 42 -4.23 -1.04 15.76
C ASN A 42 -4.46 -0.19 17.03
N THR A 43 -4.68 -0.82 18.17
CA THR A 43 -4.75 -0.17 19.48
C THR A 43 -3.50 -0.47 20.28
N VAL A 44 -3.12 0.45 21.17
CA VAL A 44 -1.96 0.28 22.06
C VAL A 44 -2.08 -1.03 22.86
N GLY A 45 -3.25 -1.31 23.42
CA GLY A 45 -3.48 -2.52 24.21
C GLY A 45 -3.30 -3.82 23.41
N ASN A 46 -3.73 -3.86 22.14
CA ASN A 46 -3.54 -5.03 21.29
C ASN A 46 -2.06 -5.25 20.94
N TYR A 47 -1.32 -4.18 20.67
CA TYR A 47 0.13 -4.27 20.44
C TYR A 47 0.85 -4.74 21.69
N GLU A 48 0.53 -4.18 22.87
CA GLU A 48 1.12 -4.62 24.13
C GLU A 48 0.84 -6.10 24.40
N ALA A 49 -0.41 -6.55 24.22
CA ALA A 49 -0.78 -7.95 24.41
C ALA A 49 -0.02 -8.87 23.43
N TYR A 50 0.10 -8.48 22.17
CA TYR A 50 0.86 -9.19 21.16
C TYR A 50 2.34 -9.31 21.55
N PHE A 51 3.02 -8.20 21.86
CA PHE A 51 4.44 -8.21 22.19
C PHE A 51 4.73 -8.91 23.52
N LYS A 52 3.83 -8.83 24.52
CA LYS A 52 3.93 -9.62 25.75
C LYS A 52 3.86 -11.12 25.46
N ARG A 53 2.96 -11.55 24.58
CA ARG A 53 2.83 -12.97 24.18
C ARG A 53 4.04 -13.42 23.37
N LEU A 54 4.48 -12.60 22.41
CA LEU A 54 5.67 -12.88 21.60
C LEU A 54 6.90 -13.06 22.48
N LYS A 55 7.09 -12.18 23.48
CA LYS A 55 8.20 -12.29 24.43
C LYS A 55 8.17 -13.62 25.18
N ARG A 56 7.01 -14.07 25.68
CA ARG A 56 6.91 -15.38 26.35
C ARG A 56 7.35 -16.52 25.45
N VAL A 57 6.91 -16.53 24.20
CA VAL A 57 7.30 -17.58 23.23
C VAL A 57 8.81 -17.54 22.96
N ILE A 58 9.38 -16.35 22.80
CA ILE A 58 10.83 -16.20 22.63
C ILE A 58 11.58 -16.77 23.84
N ASP A 59 11.11 -16.46 25.04
CA ASP A 59 11.72 -16.91 26.30
C ASP A 59 11.55 -18.43 26.49
N ASP A 60 10.34 -18.97 26.30
CA ASP A 60 9.97 -20.39 26.51
C ASP A 60 10.73 -21.33 25.56
N TYR A 61 10.98 -20.88 24.33
CA TYR A 61 11.66 -21.68 23.30
C TYR A 61 13.12 -21.24 23.07
N ALA A 62 13.65 -20.34 23.89
CA ALA A 62 15.01 -19.80 23.77
C ALA A 62 15.38 -19.30 22.36
N ILE A 63 14.40 -18.72 21.65
CA ILE A 63 14.54 -18.24 20.27
C ILE A 63 15.60 -17.15 20.23
N GLN A 64 16.65 -17.35 19.45
CA GLN A 64 17.70 -16.36 19.26
C GLN A 64 17.31 -15.35 18.18
N GLN A 65 17.94 -14.17 18.20
CA GLN A 65 17.71 -13.16 17.16
C GLN A 65 17.98 -13.71 15.76
N GLY A 66 18.99 -14.58 15.61
CA GLY A 66 19.31 -15.24 14.34
C GLY A 66 18.23 -16.19 13.83
N ASP A 67 17.33 -16.66 14.71
CA ASP A 67 16.19 -17.50 14.36
C ASP A 67 14.98 -16.68 13.89
N THR A 68 15.06 -15.35 14.01
CA THR A 68 14.00 -14.43 13.61
C THR A 68 14.26 -13.84 12.23
N TYR A 69 13.24 -13.83 11.38
CA TYR A 69 13.27 -13.17 10.08
C TYR A 69 12.40 -11.91 10.13
N ASN A 70 13.01 -10.74 9.94
CA ASN A 70 12.24 -9.51 9.79
C ASN A 70 11.61 -9.49 8.39
N MET A 71 10.28 -9.60 8.35
CA MET A 71 9.52 -9.57 7.10
C MET A 71 9.27 -8.10 6.69
N ASP A 72 10.35 -7.34 6.48
CA ASP A 72 10.29 -5.92 6.09
C ASP A 72 9.99 -5.71 4.59
N LYS A 73 10.05 -6.77 3.79
CA LYS A 73 9.73 -6.74 2.35
C LYS A 73 8.27 -6.38 2.02
N THR A 74 7.39 -6.31 3.02
CA THR A 74 6.03 -5.80 2.81
C THR A 74 5.98 -4.35 3.27
N GLY A 75 6.42 -3.43 2.40
CA GLY A 75 6.40 -1.99 2.69
C GLY A 75 5.08 -1.55 3.33
N PHE A 76 5.15 -1.01 4.54
CA PHE A 76 3.99 -0.55 5.29
C PHE A 76 3.30 0.57 4.51
N ARG A 77 2.15 0.27 3.90
CA ARG A 77 1.29 1.27 3.25
C ARG A 77 0.52 2.06 4.30
N LEU A 78 1.23 2.82 5.13
CA LEU A 78 0.64 3.77 6.05
C LEU A 78 -0.02 4.90 5.23
N GLY A 79 -1.31 5.13 5.42
CA GLY A 79 -2.03 6.27 4.84
C GLY A 79 -3.02 5.98 3.69
N VAL A 80 -3.23 4.73 3.27
CA VAL A 80 -4.23 4.40 2.23
C VAL A 80 -5.20 3.30 2.70
N GLY A 81 -6.30 3.72 3.31
CA GLY A 81 -7.30 2.80 3.88
C GLY A 81 -8.32 2.22 2.89
N GLY A 82 -8.49 2.82 1.71
CA GLY A 82 -9.55 2.47 0.75
C GLY A 82 -9.10 1.58 -0.42
N SER A 83 -10.07 0.92 -1.05
CA SER A 83 -9.85 0.36 -2.39
C SER A 83 -9.85 1.49 -3.41
N GLN A 84 -8.74 1.67 -4.12
CA GLN A 84 -8.60 2.70 -5.14
C GLN A 84 -7.92 2.16 -6.40
N TRP A 85 -8.22 2.78 -7.53
CA TRP A 85 -7.50 2.53 -8.77
C TRP A 85 -6.27 3.43 -8.80
N VAL A 86 -5.08 2.83 -8.91
CA VAL A 86 -3.83 3.55 -9.05
C VAL A 86 -3.21 3.26 -10.41
N ILE A 87 -2.46 4.23 -10.93
CA ILE A 87 -1.61 4.04 -12.11
C ILE A 87 -0.22 3.71 -11.59
N THR A 88 0.36 2.62 -12.07
CA THR A 88 1.69 2.15 -11.69
C THR A 88 2.48 1.76 -12.94
N THR A 89 3.80 1.84 -12.86
CA THR A 89 4.68 1.34 -13.93
C THR A 89 4.63 -0.19 -13.93
N GLY A 90 4.55 -0.79 -15.11
CA GLY A 90 4.57 -2.23 -15.33
C GLY A 90 5.99 -2.77 -15.26
N ILE A 91 6.66 -2.62 -14.12
CA ILE A 91 7.95 -3.28 -13.89
C ILE A 91 7.69 -4.56 -13.10
N ASN A 92 8.25 -5.68 -13.60
CA ASN A 92 8.44 -6.92 -12.88
C ASN A 92 9.03 -6.59 -11.50
N ALA A 93 8.20 -6.59 -10.46
CA ALA A 93 8.65 -6.38 -9.10
C ALA A 93 9.41 -7.65 -8.67
N ILE A 94 10.73 -7.53 -8.62
CA ILE A 94 11.66 -8.44 -7.92
C ILE A 94 11.39 -8.34 -6.41
#